data_AF-A0A530M1R1-F1
#
_entry.id   AF-A0A530M1R1-F1
#
_cell.length_a   1.000
_cell.length_b   1.000
_cell.length_c   1.000
_cell.angle_alpha   90.00
_cell.angle_beta   90.00
_cell.angle_gamma   90.00
#
_symmetry.space_group_name_H-M   'P 1'
#
loop_
_entity.id
_entity.type
_entity.pdbx_description
1 polymer ?
#
loop_
_entity_poly.entity_id
_entity_poly.type
_entity_poly.pdbx_seq_one_letter_code
_entity_poly.pdbx_strand_id
1 'polypeptide(L)' 'MLTTTDDLRVKEIRELSTPDEVMREIPRTLTATRTVAASRNAIHAMLTGTDDRLVVVGAGQH' A
#
# COMPACT_ATOMS: atom_id res chain seq x y z
N MET A 1 -3.39 6.36 -33.08
CA MET A 1 -2.63 7.62 -33.06
C MET A 1 -1.20 7.29 -33.42
N LEU A 2 -0.70 7.84 -34.53
CA LEU A 2 0.69 7.70 -34.96
C LEU A 2 1.36 9.05 -34.81
N THR A 3 2.34 9.12 -33.92
CA THR A 3 3.41 10.10 -33.97
C THR A 3 4.69 9.30 -34.11
N THR A 4 5.31 9.35 -35.29
CA THR A 4 6.55 8.65 -35.68
C THR A 4 7.74 8.89 -34.72
N THR A 5 7.57 9.79 -33.76
CA THR A 5 8.54 10.16 -32.72
C THR A 5 8.22 9.63 -31.34
N ASP A 6 7.10 8.94 -31.15
CA ASP A 6 6.64 8.48 -29.83
C ASP A 6 7.16 7.08 -29.50
N ASP A 7 7.41 6.83 -28.21
CA ASP A 7 7.85 5.53 -27.67
C ASP A 7 9.10 4.89 -28.31
N LEU A 8 9.95 5.69 -28.96
CA LEU A 8 11.14 5.22 -29.71
C LEU A 8 12.13 4.37 -28.90
N ARG A 9 12.08 4.47 -27.56
CA ARG A 9 12.95 3.75 -26.63
C ARG A 9 12.18 2.92 -25.61
N VAL A 10 10.86 2.81 -25.74
CA VAL A 10 10.06 1.93 -24.89
C VAL A 10 10.35 0.49 -25.30
N LYS A 11 10.93 -0.29 -24.38
CA LYS A 11 11.23 -1.70 -24.64
C LYS A 11 9.97 -2.56 -24.69
N GLU A 12 9.00 -2.23 -23.84
CA GLU A 12 7.74 -2.97 -23.72
C GLU A 12 6.73 -2.14 -22.93
N ILE A 13 5.45 -2.30 -23.27
CA ILE A 13 4.32 -1.88 -22.44
C ILE A 13 3.68 -3.16 -21.92
N ARG A 14 3.62 -3.30 -20.59
CA ARG A 14 2.96 -4.43 -19.92
C ARG A 14 1.73 -3.94 -19.20
N GLU A 15 0.62 -4.61 -19.44
CA GLU A 15 -0.58 -4.42 -18.65
C GLU A 15 -0.33 -4.90 -17.22
N LEU A 16 -0.85 -4.13 -16.27
CA LEU A 16 -0.84 -4.46 -14.86
C LEU A 16 -2.26 -4.84 -14.46
N SER A 17 -2.38 -5.81 -13.55
CA SER A 17 -3.66 -6.10 -12.92
C SER A 17 -4.19 -4.82 -12.26
N THR A 18 -5.47 -4.56 -12.49
CA THR A 18 -6.15 -3.44 -11.86
C THR A 18 -6.19 -3.62 -10.34
N PRO A 19 -6.30 -2.54 -9.55
CA PRO A 19 -6.45 -2.65 -8.11
C PRO A 19 -7.62 -3.56 -7.69
N ASP A 20 -8.71 -3.52 -8.45
CA ASP A 20 -9.92 -4.31 -8.21
C ASP A 20 -9.71 -5.81 -8.45
N GLU A 21 -8.96 -6.20 -9.49
CA GLU A 21 -8.54 -7.59 -9.71
C GLU A 21 -7.65 -8.10 -8.58
N VAL A 22 -6.65 -7.32 -8.15
CA VAL A 22 -5.77 -7.68 -7.03
C VAL A 22 -6.56 -7.85 -5.73
N MET A 23 -7.50 -6.95 -5.44
CA MET A 23 -8.34 -7.03 -4.24
C MET A 23 -9.26 -8.25 -4.24
N ARG A 24 -9.71 -8.71 -5.42
CA ARG A 24 -10.49 -9.96 -5.55
C ARG A 24 -9.63 -11.20 -5.34
N GLU A 25 -8.43 -11.24 -5.93
CA GLU A 25 -7.51 -12.37 -5.83
C GLU A 25 -6.97 -12.54 -4.41
N ILE A 26 -6.69 -11.42 -3.73
CA ILE A 26 -6.12 -11.39 -2.38
C ILE A 26 -7.12 -10.69 -1.44
N PRO A 27 -8.22 -11.38 -1.07
CA PRO A 27 -9.24 -10.78 -0.23
C PRO A 27 -8.70 -10.45 1.15
N ARG A 28 -8.99 -9.23 1.60
CA ARG A 28 -8.60 -8.74 2.93
C ARG A 28 -9.24 -9.61 4.03
N THR A 29 -8.41 -10.15 4.91
CA THR A 29 -8.88 -10.90 6.08
C THR A 29 -9.41 -9.99 7.19
N LEU A 30 -10.23 -10.55 8.09
CA LEU A 30 -10.66 -9.84 9.30
C LEU A 30 -9.48 -9.45 10.20
N THR A 31 -8.45 -10.32 10.28
CA THR A 31 -7.22 -10.03 11.02
C THR A 31 -6.49 -8.83 10.44
N ALA A 32 -6.26 -8.80 9.12
CA ALA A 32 -5.63 -7.67 8.45
C ALA A 32 -6.43 -6.37 8.66
N THR A 33 -7.76 -6.46 8.58
CA THR A 33 -8.66 -5.33 8.85
C THR A 33 -8.46 -4.74 10.25
N ARG A 34 -8.49 -5.60 11.26
CA ARG A 34 -8.36 -5.19 12.67
C ARG A 34 -6.97 -4.61 12.93
N THR A 35 -5.92 -5.27 12.45
CA THR A 35 -4.54 -4.79 12.62
C THR A 35 -4.36 -3.41 11.98
N VAL A 36 -4.79 -3.22 10.73
CA VAL A 36 -4.63 -1.93 10.05
C VAL A 36 -5.44 -0.83 10.74
N ALA A 37 -6.70 -1.10 11.11
CA ALA A 37 -7.54 -0.11 11.78
C ALA A 37 -6.98 0.28 13.15
N ALA A 38 -6.60 -0.70 13.98
CA ALA A 38 -6.04 -0.45 15.31
C ALA A 38 -4.72 0.31 15.24
N SER A 39 -3.80 -0.09 14.36
CA SER A 39 -2.52 0.59 14.19
C SER A 39 -2.69 2.04 13.71
N ARG A 40 -3.61 2.29 12.76
CA ARG A 40 -3.89 3.67 12.29
C ARG A 40 -4.42 4.55 13.41
N ASN A 41 -5.34 4.03 14.24
CA ASN A 41 -5.89 4.77 15.36
C ASN A 41 -4.82 5.07 16.42
N ALA A 42 -3.97 4.09 16.75
CA ALA A 42 -2.87 4.28 17.69
C ALA A 42 -1.86 5.33 17.20
N ILE A 43 -1.43 5.23 15.94
CA ILE A 43 -0.51 6.21 15.33
C ILE A 43 -1.15 7.60 15.32
N HIS A 44 -2.43 7.71 15.00
CA HIS A 44 -3.14 8.99 15.04
C HIS A 44 -3.11 9.60 16.45
N ALA A 45 -3.42 8.80 17.49
CA ALA A 45 -3.38 9.25 18.87
C ALA A 45 -2.00 9.77 19.31
N MET A 46 -0.93 9.15 18.81
CA MET A 46 0.45 9.56 19.08
C MET A 46 0.79 10.87 18.37
N LEU A 47 0.37 11.02 17.11
CA LEU A 47 0.55 12.25 16.33
C LEU A 47 -0.25 13.43 16.90
N THR A 48 -1.39 13.17 17.53
CA THR A 48 -2.22 14.21 18.17
C THR A 48 -1.84 14.49 19.62
N GLY A 49 -0.79 13.85 20.15
CA GLY A 49 -0.31 14.07 21.52
C GLY A 49 -1.24 13.53 22.62
N THR A 50 -2.12 12.59 22.27
CA THR A 50 -3.00 11.89 23.23
C THR A 50 -2.43 10.54 23.70
N ASP A 51 -1.29 10.15 23.14
CA ASP A 51 -0.56 8.92 23.44
C ASP A 51 0.95 9.19 23.33
N ASP A 52 1.68 9.06 24.44
CA ASP A 52 3.11 9.42 24.52
C ASP A 52 4.08 8.30 24.07
N ARG A 53 3.55 7.20 23.52
CA ARG A 53 4.39 6.12 23.00
C ARG A 53 5.17 6.58 21.76
N LEU A 54 6.23 5.85 21.42
CA LEU A 54 7.02 6.07 20.20
C LEU A 54 6.63 5.11 19.08
N VAL A 55 6.44 5.62 17.85
CA VAL A 55 6.22 4.77 16.67
C VAL A 55 7.57 4.25 16.20
N VAL A 56 7.73 2.93 16.15
CA VAL A 56 8.92 2.28 15.60
C VAL A 56 8.56 1.57 14.30
N VAL A 57 9.27 1.91 13.22
CA VAL A 57 9.17 1.21 11.93
C VAL A 57 10.46 0.41 11.74
N GLY A 58 10.34 -0.91 11.69
CA GLY A 58 11.47 -1.82 11.51
C GLY A 58 10.99 -3.16 10.94
N ALA A 59 11.92 -3.95 10.42
CA ALA A 59 11.64 -5.32 10.03
C ALA A 59 11.74 -6.24 11.25
N GLY A 60 10.84 -7.21 11.35
CA GLY A 60 10.99 -8.29 12.32
C GLY A 60 12.20 -9.14 11.95
N GLN A 61 13.07 -9.44 12.92
CA GLN A 61 14.18 -10.37 12.75
C GLN A 61 13.62 -11.80 12.75
N HIS A 62 13.24 -12.30 11.58
CA HIS A 62 13.11 -13.72 11.30
C HIS A 62 13.71 -14.00 9.92
#